data_AF-A0A1H5TXZ0-F1
#
_entry.id   AF-A0A1H5TXZ0-F1
#
_cell.length_a   1.000
_cell.length_b   1.000
_cell.length_c   1.000
_cell.angle_alpha   90.00
_cell.angle_beta   90.00
_cell.angle_gamma   90.00
#
_symmetry.space_group_name_H-M   'P 1'
#
loop_
_entity.id
_entity.type
_entity.pdbx_description
1 polymer ?
#
loop_
_entity_poly.entity_id
_entity_poly.type
_entity_poly.pdbx_seq_one_letter_code
_entity_poly.pdbx_strand_id
1 'polypeptide(L)'
;MDKELFINLVNNLKENICIFGAGDYGSTWCYALLKDAGFDIEFYVDNNKAGGECNGLPIFSVDYLKEHPDIFVFISVRGTAEAEIAEQLDSMGIKAYYRFESDYAPIELAHYLDGLGNKELIKKFPSVMEDATYLKVRFKYRMGYELDLENPKTFNEKLNWLKLYDRKPVYTTMVDKYAVKEYVSNKIGTEHVAPLYGVWDRFDDIDFDKLPESFVLKCTHDSGGMVVCRNKKEFDKEKAKNVLETCLSINPFWGDREWPYKDVKPRIIAEKYMDSLGKPDSVEYKVTVIGGKVEFVTICRGIAHASFDARTNDHYDINFKRVPFWAFYKNSDIKWERPDKWDEIVEYSKILAAGLPQARVDFYLHDGIVYFGEITFYTWSGCIKFVPEEYDRILGDKVVI
;
A
#
# COMPACT_ATOMS: atom_id res chain seq x y z
N MET A 1 -15.61 9.80 2.20
CA MET A 1 -16.86 9.10 2.53
C MET A 1 -17.50 9.63 3.81
N ASP A 2 -18.77 10.06 3.76
CA ASP A 2 -19.58 10.34 4.95
C ASP A 2 -20.03 9.01 5.60
N LYS A 3 -19.32 8.64 6.66
CA LYS A 3 -19.49 7.37 7.38
C LYS A 3 -20.80 7.32 8.15
N GLU A 4 -21.23 8.41 8.77
CA GLU A 4 -22.46 8.45 9.55
C GLU A 4 -23.68 8.33 8.64
N LEU A 5 -23.68 9.06 7.53
CA LEU A 5 -24.71 8.93 6.51
C LEU A 5 -24.77 7.51 5.95
N PHE A 6 -23.62 6.89 5.66
CA PHE A 6 -23.58 5.52 5.16
C PHE A 6 -24.19 4.54 6.18
N ILE A 7 -23.80 4.60 7.46
CA ILE A 7 -24.37 3.73 8.50
C ILE A 7 -25.88 3.98 8.67
N ASN A 8 -26.34 5.22 8.55
CA ASN A 8 -27.77 5.53 8.56
C ASN A 8 -28.50 4.90 7.36
N LEU A 9 -27.93 4.93 6.16
CA LEU A 9 -28.50 4.25 5.00
C LEU A 9 -28.60 2.74 5.24
N VAL A 10 -27.52 2.11 5.71
CA VAL A 10 -27.48 0.66 6.02
C VAL A 10 -28.58 0.23 6.99
N ASN A 11 -28.95 1.09 7.94
CA ASN A 11 -29.98 0.77 8.92
C ASN A 11 -31.42 0.98 8.41
N ASN A 12 -31.62 1.82 7.38
CA ASN A 12 -32.95 2.27 6.96
C ASN A 12 -33.34 1.90 5.53
N LEU A 13 -32.37 1.59 4.66
CA LEU A 13 -32.55 1.25 3.25
C LEU A 13 -31.96 -0.15 3.01
N LYS A 14 -32.70 -1.04 2.35
CA LYS A 14 -32.23 -2.42 2.09
C LYS A 14 -32.56 -2.96 0.70
N GLU A 15 -33.52 -2.36 -0.01
CA GLU A 15 -34.06 -2.86 -1.27
C GLU A 15 -34.06 -1.73 -2.32
N ASN A 16 -34.26 -2.09 -3.60
CA ASN A 16 -34.32 -1.18 -4.74
C ASN A 16 -33.04 -0.35 -4.91
N ILE A 17 -31.88 -1.00 -4.93
CA ILE A 17 -30.60 -0.31 -5.11
C ILE A 17 -29.86 -0.77 -6.37
N CYS A 18 -29.12 0.15 -6.98
CA CYS A 18 -28.19 -0.16 -8.06
C CYS A 18 -26.81 0.43 -7.81
N ILE A 19 -25.78 -0.14 -8.45
CA ILE A 19 -24.44 0.43 -8.47
C ILE A 19 -24.21 1.16 -9.79
N PHE A 20 -23.91 2.46 -9.74
CA PHE A 20 -23.43 3.19 -10.91
C PHE A 20 -21.91 3.02 -11.01
N GLY A 21 -21.47 2.33 -12.07
CA GLY A 21 -20.09 2.01 -12.38
C GLY A 21 -19.82 0.51 -12.26
N ALA A 22 -19.75 -0.20 -13.39
CA ALA A 22 -19.35 -1.61 -13.45
C ALA A 22 -17.83 -1.76 -13.71
N GLY A 23 -17.04 -0.79 -13.25
CA GLY A 23 -15.57 -0.83 -13.25
C GLY A 23 -15.01 -1.66 -12.09
N ASP A 24 -13.67 -1.75 -12.01
CA ASP A 24 -12.99 -2.60 -11.01
C ASP A 24 -13.38 -2.26 -9.57
N TYR A 25 -13.60 -0.99 -9.24
CA TYR A 25 -14.00 -0.58 -7.89
C TYR A 25 -15.47 -0.93 -7.59
N GLY A 26 -16.36 -0.67 -8.55
CA GLY A 26 -17.78 -0.97 -8.42
C GLY A 26 -18.07 -2.47 -8.35
N SER A 27 -17.33 -3.27 -9.12
CA SER A 27 -17.46 -4.73 -9.15
C SER A 27 -16.79 -5.45 -7.98
N THR A 28 -15.90 -4.79 -7.25
CA THR A 28 -15.23 -5.37 -6.08
C THR A 28 -15.63 -4.68 -4.78
N TRP A 29 -15.01 -3.55 -4.43
CA TRP A 29 -15.20 -2.88 -3.14
C TRP A 29 -16.63 -2.42 -2.89
N CYS A 30 -17.23 -1.71 -3.84
CA CYS A 30 -18.60 -1.22 -3.68
C CYS A 30 -19.58 -2.38 -3.51
N TYR A 31 -19.49 -3.36 -4.41
CA TYR A 31 -20.33 -4.56 -4.36
C TYR A 31 -20.19 -5.31 -3.03
N ALA A 32 -18.96 -5.63 -2.62
CA ALA A 32 -18.72 -6.36 -1.37
C ALA A 32 -19.25 -5.59 -0.16
N LEU A 33 -19.02 -4.29 -0.10
CA LEU A 33 -19.47 -3.44 1.01
C LEU A 33 -21.00 -3.33 1.10
N LEU A 34 -21.68 -3.23 -0.04
CA LEU A 34 -23.14 -3.20 -0.07
C LEU A 34 -23.75 -4.57 0.26
N LYS A 35 -23.14 -5.66 -0.22
CA LYS A 35 -23.57 -7.03 0.15
C LYS A 35 -23.41 -7.29 1.65
N ASP A 36 -22.29 -6.88 2.23
CA ASP A 36 -22.03 -6.93 3.67
C ASP A 36 -23.12 -6.22 4.47
N ALA A 37 -23.45 -5.00 4.07
CA ALA A 37 -24.52 -4.20 4.66
C ALA A 37 -25.92 -4.82 4.53
N GLY A 38 -26.07 -5.91 3.76
CA GLY A 38 -27.33 -6.61 3.55
C GLY A 38 -28.23 -5.97 2.51
N PHE A 39 -27.68 -5.14 1.61
CA PHE A 39 -28.45 -4.61 0.49
C PHE A 39 -28.69 -5.69 -0.58
N ASP A 40 -29.86 -5.61 -1.21
CA ASP A 40 -30.16 -6.35 -2.43
C ASP A 40 -29.85 -5.49 -3.67
N ILE A 41 -28.77 -5.83 -4.38
CA ILE A 41 -28.31 -5.08 -5.54
C ILE A 41 -28.98 -5.68 -6.77
N GLU A 42 -29.84 -4.91 -7.43
CA GLU A 42 -30.63 -5.43 -8.55
C GLU A 42 -29.83 -5.46 -9.85
N PHE A 43 -29.07 -4.40 -10.11
CA PHE A 43 -28.32 -4.24 -11.36
C PHE A 43 -27.21 -3.19 -11.24
N TYR A 44 -26.40 -3.13 -12.29
CA TYR A 44 -25.44 -2.06 -12.51
C TYR A 44 -25.96 -1.05 -13.53
N VAL A 45 -25.53 0.19 -13.39
CA VAL A 45 -25.65 1.22 -14.42
C VAL A 45 -24.25 1.63 -14.84
N ASP A 46 -23.98 1.68 -16.14
CA ASP A 46 -22.69 2.14 -16.64
C ASP A 46 -22.83 2.81 -18.01
N ASN A 47 -22.25 4.00 -18.16
CA ASN A 47 -22.31 4.76 -19.41
C ASN A 47 -21.57 4.08 -20.57
N ASN A 48 -20.58 3.23 -20.28
CA ASN A 48 -19.69 2.63 -21.28
C ASN A 48 -19.84 1.11 -21.40
N LYS A 49 -20.51 0.45 -20.44
CA LYS A 49 -20.58 -1.02 -20.36
C LYS A 49 -22.01 -1.59 -20.43
N ALA A 50 -23.00 -0.78 -20.81
CA ALA A 50 -24.39 -1.21 -20.93
C ALA A 50 -24.56 -2.42 -21.87
N GLY A 51 -25.50 -3.31 -21.53
CA GLY A 51 -25.81 -4.54 -22.28
C GLY A 51 -24.99 -5.77 -21.87
N GLY A 52 -24.08 -5.62 -20.90
CA GLY A 52 -23.31 -6.73 -20.31
C GLY A 52 -23.87 -7.22 -18.97
N GLU A 53 -23.03 -7.97 -18.26
CA GLU A 53 -23.28 -8.48 -16.91
C GLU A 53 -22.06 -8.24 -16.02
N CYS A 54 -22.28 -8.00 -14.72
CA CYS A 54 -21.25 -7.88 -13.70
C CYS A 54 -21.74 -8.57 -12.42
N ASN A 55 -20.93 -9.47 -11.85
CA ASN A 55 -21.27 -10.22 -10.63
C ASN A 55 -22.63 -10.95 -10.70
N GLY A 56 -23.03 -11.49 -11.85
CA GLY A 56 -24.35 -12.13 -11.98
C GLY A 56 -25.50 -11.18 -12.31
N LEU A 57 -25.24 -9.87 -12.37
CA LEU A 57 -26.28 -8.83 -12.48
C LEU A 57 -26.18 -8.08 -13.82
N PRO A 58 -27.32 -7.74 -14.45
CA PRO A 58 -27.31 -7.02 -15.71
C PRO A 58 -26.72 -5.60 -15.55
N ILE A 59 -26.11 -5.10 -16.63
CA ILE A 59 -25.62 -3.72 -16.73
C ILE A 59 -26.52 -2.95 -17.70
N PHE A 60 -27.22 -1.95 -17.19
CA PHE A 60 -28.07 -1.07 -17.99
C PHE A 60 -27.39 0.26 -18.31
N SER A 61 -27.92 0.96 -19.33
CA SER A 61 -27.58 2.35 -19.55
C SER A 61 -28.27 3.23 -18.50
N VAL A 62 -27.75 4.44 -18.30
CA VAL A 62 -28.30 5.40 -17.35
C VAL A 62 -29.76 5.76 -17.62
N ASP A 63 -30.22 5.69 -18.87
CA ASP A 63 -31.61 5.97 -19.24
C ASP A 63 -32.60 5.02 -18.58
N TYR A 64 -32.18 3.81 -18.23
CA TYR A 64 -33.02 2.83 -17.52
C TYR A 64 -33.53 3.37 -16.18
N LEU A 65 -32.76 4.23 -15.51
CA LEU A 65 -33.16 4.84 -14.24
C LEU A 65 -34.35 5.80 -14.37
N LYS A 66 -34.64 6.33 -15.58
CA LYS A 66 -35.82 7.17 -15.82
C LYS A 66 -37.12 6.40 -15.66
N GLU A 67 -37.09 5.10 -15.96
CA GLU A 67 -38.23 4.20 -15.83
C GLU A 67 -38.35 3.62 -14.41
N HIS A 68 -37.35 3.85 -13.55
CA HIS A 68 -37.23 3.28 -12.20
C HIS A 68 -36.89 4.36 -11.16
N PRO A 69 -37.76 5.37 -10.95
CA PRO A 69 -37.47 6.54 -10.12
C PRO A 69 -37.30 6.24 -8.62
N ASP A 70 -37.76 5.08 -8.17
CA ASP A 70 -37.69 4.65 -6.76
C ASP A 70 -36.34 3.98 -6.41
N ILE A 71 -35.44 3.80 -7.38
CA ILE A 71 -34.15 3.15 -7.17
C ILE A 71 -33.15 4.11 -6.54
N PHE A 72 -32.48 3.64 -5.51
CA PHE A 72 -31.38 4.34 -4.86
C PHE A 72 -30.04 3.98 -5.51
N VAL A 73 -29.28 5.00 -5.91
CA VAL A 73 -28.06 4.83 -6.71
C VAL A 73 -26.80 4.97 -5.86
N PHE A 74 -25.96 3.94 -5.81
CA PHE A 74 -24.61 4.04 -5.24
C PHE A 74 -23.60 4.35 -6.34
N ILE A 75 -23.01 5.56 -6.32
CA ILE A 75 -22.03 5.99 -7.31
C ILE A 75 -20.65 5.46 -6.92
N SER A 76 -20.07 4.60 -7.76
CA SER A 76 -18.82 3.88 -7.48
C SER A 76 -17.71 4.12 -8.51
N VAL A 77 -17.84 5.21 -9.27
CA VAL A 77 -16.79 5.71 -10.16
C VAL A 77 -15.79 6.59 -9.41
N ARG A 78 -14.64 6.85 -10.02
CA ARG A 78 -13.48 7.46 -9.36
C ARG A 78 -13.21 8.88 -9.78
N GLY A 79 -12.63 9.63 -8.85
CA GLY A 79 -12.07 10.95 -9.12
C GLY A 79 -13.13 11.92 -9.67
N THR A 80 -12.77 12.68 -10.70
CA THR A 80 -13.66 13.71 -11.28
C THR A 80 -14.92 13.13 -11.90
N ALA A 81 -14.88 11.88 -12.39
CA ALA A 81 -16.03 11.21 -12.99
C ALA A 81 -17.20 11.01 -12.01
N GLU A 82 -16.93 10.96 -10.70
CA GLU A 82 -17.97 10.84 -9.68
C GLU A 82 -18.86 12.08 -9.63
N ALA A 83 -18.26 13.27 -9.71
CA ALA A 83 -19.01 14.53 -9.74
C ALA A 83 -19.82 14.64 -11.05
N GLU A 84 -19.24 14.25 -12.19
CA GLU A 84 -19.92 14.25 -13.48
C GLU A 84 -21.15 13.32 -13.48
N ILE A 85 -21.05 12.14 -12.86
CA ILE A 85 -22.20 11.23 -12.73
C ILE A 85 -23.26 11.77 -11.77
N ALA A 86 -22.87 12.39 -10.67
CA ALA A 86 -23.82 13.05 -9.77
C ALA A 86 -24.60 14.17 -10.50
N GLU A 87 -23.89 15.01 -11.27
CA GLU A 87 -24.51 16.06 -12.11
C GLU A 87 -25.43 15.47 -13.18
N GLN A 88 -25.03 14.35 -13.80
CA GLN A 88 -25.85 13.62 -14.76
C GLN A 88 -27.17 13.16 -14.13
N LEU A 89 -27.12 12.49 -12.97
CA LEU A 89 -28.30 12.05 -12.25
C LEU A 89 -29.18 13.24 -11.84
N ASP A 90 -28.57 14.32 -11.36
CA ASP A 90 -29.26 15.55 -11.00
C ASP A 90 -30.03 16.16 -12.17
N SER A 91 -29.44 16.17 -13.37
CA SER A 91 -30.06 16.67 -14.60
C SER A 91 -31.25 15.82 -15.06
N MET A 92 -31.25 14.53 -14.69
CA MET A 92 -32.33 13.58 -14.94
C MET A 92 -33.43 13.63 -13.87
N GLY A 93 -33.26 14.45 -12.83
CA GLY A 93 -34.20 14.52 -11.70
C GLY A 93 -34.03 13.41 -10.66
N ILE A 94 -32.99 12.60 -10.75
CA ILE A 94 -32.69 11.51 -9.81
C ILE A 94 -31.86 12.08 -8.65
N LYS A 95 -32.46 12.14 -7.46
CA LYS A 95 -31.84 12.72 -6.24
C LYS A 95 -31.48 11.69 -5.18
N ALA A 96 -31.98 10.46 -5.32
CA ALA A 96 -31.73 9.37 -4.38
C ALA A 96 -30.41 8.67 -4.73
N TYR A 97 -29.28 9.27 -4.33
CA TYR A 97 -27.97 8.66 -4.54
C TYR A 97 -27.00 8.87 -3.39
N TYR A 98 -26.02 7.98 -3.27
CA TYR A 98 -24.88 8.08 -2.35
C TYR A 98 -23.57 8.08 -3.11
N ARG A 99 -22.64 8.91 -2.64
CA ARG A 99 -21.30 9.12 -3.21
C ARG A 99 -20.26 8.56 -2.25
N PHE A 100 -19.37 7.71 -2.75
CA PHE A 100 -18.28 7.16 -1.93
C PHE A 100 -17.15 8.18 -1.72
N GLU A 101 -16.98 9.13 -2.63
CA GLU A 101 -16.10 10.32 -2.57
C GLU A 101 -14.60 10.05 -2.40
N SER A 102 -14.19 8.79 -2.21
CA SER A 102 -12.82 8.43 -1.85
C SER A 102 -12.49 7.01 -2.28
N ASP A 103 -11.34 6.85 -2.94
CA ASP A 103 -10.74 5.54 -3.23
C ASP A 103 -10.32 4.78 -1.96
N TYR A 104 -10.29 5.48 -0.82
CA TYR A 104 -9.94 4.95 0.49
C TYR A 104 -11.16 4.70 1.36
N ALA A 105 -12.39 4.80 0.82
CA ALA A 105 -13.62 4.60 1.59
C ALA A 105 -13.65 3.29 2.43
N PRO A 106 -13.19 2.12 1.94
CA PRO A 106 -13.13 0.90 2.76
C PRO A 106 -12.19 1.04 3.97
N ILE A 107 -11.10 1.79 3.82
CA ILE A 107 -10.08 2.01 4.85
C ILE A 107 -10.59 3.03 5.87
N GLU A 108 -11.19 4.12 5.40
CA GLU A 108 -11.86 5.11 6.25
C GLU A 108 -12.96 4.46 7.10
N LEU A 109 -13.75 3.56 6.51
CA LEU A 109 -14.77 2.82 7.21
C LEU A 109 -14.18 1.88 8.27
N ALA A 110 -13.13 1.14 7.94
CA ALA A 110 -12.48 0.24 8.88
C ALA A 110 -11.95 0.99 10.12
N HIS A 111 -11.26 2.12 9.91
CA HIS A 111 -10.80 2.99 11.00
C HIS A 111 -11.95 3.49 11.89
N TYR A 112 -13.05 3.92 11.26
CA TYR A 112 -14.21 4.42 11.99
C TYR A 112 -14.89 3.33 12.81
N LEU A 113 -15.12 2.16 12.22
CA LEU A 113 -15.73 1.02 12.89
C LEU A 113 -14.88 0.52 14.06
N ASP A 114 -13.56 0.42 13.87
CA ASP A 114 -12.59 0.07 14.92
C ASP A 114 -12.66 1.07 16.09
N GLY A 115 -12.64 2.38 15.78
CA GLY A 115 -12.74 3.44 16.78
C GLY A 115 -14.05 3.47 17.56
N LEU A 116 -15.18 3.06 16.96
CA LEU A 116 -16.46 2.95 17.65
C LEU A 116 -16.51 1.80 18.67
N GLY A 117 -15.73 0.73 18.46
CA GLY A 117 -15.75 -0.46 19.31
C GLY A 117 -17.08 -1.22 19.34
N ASN A 118 -18.03 -0.89 18.44
CA ASN A 118 -19.35 -1.52 18.39
C ASN A 118 -19.28 -2.87 17.67
N LYS A 119 -19.12 -3.95 18.44
CA LYS A 119 -18.95 -5.32 17.92
C LYS A 119 -20.10 -5.78 17.02
N GLU A 120 -21.34 -5.39 17.30
CA GLU A 120 -22.49 -5.81 16.48
C GLU A 120 -22.51 -5.08 15.13
N LEU A 121 -22.10 -3.81 15.10
CA LEU A 121 -21.95 -3.07 13.85
C LEU A 121 -20.77 -3.59 13.03
N ILE A 122 -19.61 -3.83 13.67
CA ILE A 122 -18.40 -4.37 13.04
C ILE A 122 -18.69 -5.69 12.30
N LYS A 123 -19.48 -6.59 12.91
CA LYS A 123 -19.86 -7.88 12.30
C LYS A 123 -20.66 -7.75 11.01
N LYS A 124 -21.30 -6.61 10.76
CA LYS A 124 -22.03 -6.37 9.50
C LYS A 124 -21.10 -6.11 8.31
N PHE A 125 -19.80 -5.92 8.54
CA PHE A 125 -18.88 -5.46 7.49
C PHE A 125 -17.61 -6.32 7.36
N PRO A 126 -17.73 -7.65 7.11
CA PRO A 126 -16.59 -8.54 7.00
C PRO A 126 -15.60 -8.17 5.89
N SER A 127 -16.04 -7.64 4.75
CA SER A 127 -15.17 -7.17 3.65
C SER A 127 -14.23 -6.04 4.04
N VAL A 128 -14.52 -5.30 5.12
CA VAL A 128 -13.63 -4.26 5.65
C VAL A 128 -13.05 -4.59 7.03
N MET A 129 -13.65 -5.48 7.81
CA MET A 129 -13.19 -5.79 9.17
C MET A 129 -12.51 -7.14 9.33
N GLU A 130 -12.79 -8.11 8.47
CA GLU A 130 -12.17 -9.43 8.50
C GLU A 130 -10.96 -9.48 7.55
N ASP A 131 -9.77 -9.75 8.09
CA ASP A 131 -8.51 -9.70 7.35
C ASP A 131 -8.54 -10.54 6.05
N ALA A 132 -9.04 -11.77 6.10
CA ALA A 132 -9.07 -12.67 4.94
C ALA A 132 -10.03 -12.19 3.86
N THR A 133 -11.23 -11.76 4.24
CA THR A 133 -12.25 -11.25 3.31
C THR A 133 -11.78 -9.93 2.68
N TYR A 134 -11.21 -9.01 3.49
CA TYR A 134 -10.59 -7.78 2.99
C TYR A 134 -9.51 -8.06 1.94
N LEU A 135 -8.60 -8.99 2.23
CA LEU A 135 -7.53 -9.34 1.30
C LEU A 135 -8.07 -9.94 0.01
N LYS A 136 -9.11 -10.77 0.04
CA LYS A 136 -9.75 -11.30 -1.19
C LYS A 136 -10.31 -10.19 -2.08
N VAL A 137 -11.09 -9.26 -1.50
CA VAL A 137 -11.68 -8.14 -2.24
C VAL A 137 -10.58 -7.23 -2.80
N ARG A 138 -9.60 -6.85 -1.96
CA ARG A 138 -8.47 -6.02 -2.37
C ARG A 138 -7.65 -6.69 -3.47
N PHE A 139 -7.38 -7.98 -3.35
CA PHE A 139 -6.56 -8.71 -4.30
C PHE A 139 -7.25 -8.79 -5.66
N LYS A 140 -8.54 -9.18 -5.70
CA LYS A 140 -9.34 -9.18 -6.92
C LYS A 140 -9.35 -7.80 -7.57
N TYR A 141 -9.56 -6.76 -6.77
CA TYR A 141 -9.54 -5.38 -7.23
C TYR A 141 -8.18 -4.99 -7.86
N ARG A 142 -7.05 -5.40 -7.27
CA ARG A 142 -5.71 -5.02 -7.74
C ARG A 142 -5.21 -5.89 -8.89
N MET A 143 -5.49 -7.19 -8.84
CA MET A 143 -4.91 -8.22 -9.69
C MET A 143 -5.84 -8.67 -10.81
N GLY A 144 -7.16 -8.52 -10.65
CA GLY A 144 -8.15 -8.92 -11.65
C GLY A 144 -8.57 -10.39 -11.58
N TYR A 145 -8.06 -11.16 -10.61
CA TYR A 145 -8.42 -12.56 -10.39
C TYR A 145 -8.60 -12.85 -8.88
N GLU A 146 -9.29 -13.94 -8.55
CA GLU A 146 -9.60 -14.32 -7.17
C GLU A 146 -8.35 -14.78 -6.40
N LEU A 147 -8.25 -14.39 -5.13
CA LEU A 147 -7.19 -14.84 -4.23
C LEU A 147 -7.49 -16.24 -3.68
N ASP A 148 -6.69 -17.24 -4.06
CA ASP A 148 -6.75 -18.58 -3.47
C ASP A 148 -5.88 -18.67 -2.20
N LEU A 149 -6.53 -18.62 -1.03
CA LEU A 149 -5.88 -18.80 0.27
C LEU A 149 -5.80 -20.26 0.72
N GLU A 150 -6.54 -21.17 0.08
CA GLU A 150 -6.58 -22.59 0.43
C GLU A 150 -5.42 -23.34 -0.23
N ASN A 151 -5.08 -22.96 -1.46
CA ASN A 151 -4.00 -23.55 -2.24
C ASN A 151 -3.19 -22.47 -3.01
N PRO A 152 -2.54 -21.53 -2.31
CA PRO A 152 -1.81 -20.43 -2.92
C PRO A 152 -0.60 -20.95 -3.71
N LYS A 153 -0.49 -20.55 -4.97
CA LYS A 153 0.55 -21.00 -5.91
C LYS A 153 1.47 -19.88 -6.33
N THR A 154 0.93 -18.68 -6.54
CA THR A 154 1.72 -17.54 -7.01
C THR A 154 2.40 -16.81 -5.87
N PHE A 155 3.40 -15.98 -6.20
CA PHE A 155 4.11 -15.16 -5.24
C PHE A 155 3.15 -14.20 -4.54
N ASN A 156 2.28 -13.53 -5.30
CA ASN A 156 1.26 -12.64 -4.76
C ASN A 156 0.27 -13.35 -3.81
N GLU A 157 -0.23 -14.54 -4.17
CA GLU A 157 -1.13 -15.32 -3.30
C GLU A 157 -0.42 -15.70 -1.99
N LYS A 158 0.81 -16.21 -2.07
CA LYS A 158 1.60 -16.60 -0.89
C LYS A 158 1.96 -15.42 0.01
N LEU A 159 2.24 -14.25 -0.55
CA LEU A 159 2.45 -13.04 0.25
C LEU A 159 1.19 -12.66 1.05
N ASN A 160 0.01 -12.75 0.46
CA ASN A 160 -1.24 -12.48 1.18
C ASN A 160 -1.58 -13.58 2.20
N TRP A 161 -1.23 -14.84 1.92
CA TRP A 161 -1.28 -15.90 2.92
C TRP A 161 -0.38 -15.59 4.13
N LEU A 162 0.86 -15.17 3.89
CA LEU A 162 1.81 -14.82 4.95
C LEU A 162 1.33 -13.65 5.83
N LYS A 163 0.60 -12.66 5.27
CA LYS A 163 -0.03 -11.58 6.07
C LYS A 163 -1.00 -12.11 7.13
N LEU A 164 -1.67 -13.23 6.85
CA LEU A 164 -2.67 -13.84 7.72
C LEU A 164 -2.05 -14.80 8.74
N TYR A 165 -1.04 -15.56 8.33
CA TYR A 165 -0.62 -16.75 9.07
C TYR A 165 0.84 -16.74 9.57
N ASP A 166 1.75 -15.98 8.95
CA ASP A 166 3.14 -15.83 9.47
C ASP A 166 3.28 -14.53 10.25
N ARG A 167 2.90 -14.58 11.53
CA ARG A 167 2.83 -13.43 12.42
C ARG A 167 3.76 -13.62 13.60
N LYS A 168 4.87 -12.88 13.63
CA LYS A 168 5.88 -12.96 14.70
C LYS A 168 6.13 -11.56 15.27
N PRO A 169 6.09 -11.36 16.61
CA PRO A 169 6.27 -10.03 17.21
C PRO A 169 7.53 -9.27 16.75
N VAL A 170 8.61 -10.00 16.45
CA VAL A 170 9.86 -9.41 15.93
C VAL A 170 9.67 -8.68 14.59
N TYR A 171 8.66 -9.04 13.79
CA TYR A 171 8.39 -8.36 12.51
C TYR A 171 7.98 -6.90 12.72
N THR A 172 7.25 -6.60 13.81
CA THR A 172 6.93 -5.23 14.21
C THR A 172 8.19 -4.42 14.49
N THR A 173 9.18 -5.02 15.18
CA THR A 173 10.50 -4.40 15.37
C THR A 173 11.21 -4.15 14.04
N MET A 174 11.11 -5.09 13.08
CA MET A 174 11.81 -4.98 11.79
C MET A 174 11.23 -3.90 10.86
N VAL A 175 9.97 -3.50 11.05
CA VAL A 175 9.33 -2.45 10.23
C VAL A 175 9.21 -1.09 10.92
N ASP A 176 9.39 -1.02 12.24
CA ASP A 176 9.49 0.25 12.99
C ASP A 176 10.80 0.95 12.66
N LYS A 177 10.75 2.10 11.96
CA LYS A 177 11.97 2.83 11.52
C LYS A 177 12.90 3.28 12.66
N TYR A 178 12.41 3.35 13.89
CA TYR A 178 13.24 3.60 15.06
C TYR A 178 13.84 2.30 15.59
N ALA A 179 12.99 1.31 15.91
CA ALA A 179 13.44 0.08 16.58
C ALA A 179 14.31 -0.82 15.67
N VAL A 180 14.07 -0.79 14.35
CA VAL A 180 14.85 -1.56 13.37
C VAL A 180 16.32 -1.16 13.37
N LYS A 181 16.67 0.09 13.73
CA LYS A 181 18.06 0.56 13.72
C LYS A 181 18.93 -0.23 14.69
N GLU A 182 18.43 -0.50 15.90
CA GLU A 182 19.12 -1.35 16.87
C GLU A 182 19.22 -2.80 16.38
N TYR A 183 18.12 -3.34 15.85
CA TYR A 183 18.08 -4.69 15.28
C TYR A 183 19.14 -4.90 14.18
N VAL A 184 19.25 -3.94 13.25
CA VAL A 184 20.23 -3.98 12.14
C VAL A 184 21.64 -3.76 12.67
N SER A 185 21.84 -2.80 13.56
CA SER A 185 23.15 -2.50 14.16
C SER A 185 23.78 -3.72 14.82
N ASN A 186 22.98 -4.49 15.56
CA ASN A 186 23.43 -5.71 16.24
C ASN A 186 23.80 -6.85 15.28
N LYS A 187 23.38 -6.77 14.01
CA LYS A 187 23.58 -7.82 13.01
C LYS A 187 24.68 -7.52 12.02
N ILE A 188 24.74 -6.29 11.50
CA ILE A 188 25.68 -5.92 10.44
C ILE A 188 26.58 -4.73 10.81
N GLY A 189 26.34 -4.04 11.93
CA GLY A 189 27.15 -2.90 12.39
C GLY A 189 26.38 -1.58 12.45
N THR A 190 26.74 -0.70 13.39
CA THR A 190 26.10 0.61 13.61
C THR A 190 26.40 1.62 12.49
N GLU A 191 27.50 1.44 11.79
CA GLU A 191 27.92 2.25 10.64
C GLU A 191 26.98 2.09 9.43
N HIS A 192 26.17 1.02 9.41
CA HIS A 192 25.23 0.71 8.33
C HIS A 192 23.82 1.26 8.57
N VAL A 193 23.56 1.99 9.66
CA VAL A 193 22.27 2.64 9.90
C VAL A 193 22.41 4.16 9.86
N ALA A 194 21.43 4.84 9.27
CA ALA A 194 21.45 6.31 9.20
C ALA A 194 21.46 6.93 10.62
N PRO A 195 22.39 7.86 10.91
CA PRO A 195 22.48 8.51 12.22
C PRO A 195 21.16 9.15 12.65
N LEU A 196 20.76 8.90 13.89
CA LEU A 196 19.52 9.41 14.48
C LEU A 196 19.82 10.63 15.36
N TYR A 197 19.04 11.69 15.19
CA TYR A 197 19.14 12.92 16.00
C TYR A 197 18.10 12.99 17.13
N GLY A 198 16.98 12.29 16.99
CA GLY A 198 15.97 12.20 18.05
C GLY A 198 14.74 11.41 17.67
N VAL A 199 13.88 11.21 18.66
CA VAL A 199 12.58 10.53 18.55
C VAL A 199 11.56 11.22 19.47
N TRP A 200 10.35 11.44 18.96
CA TRP A 200 9.29 12.16 19.66
C TRP A 200 7.93 11.51 19.41
N ASP A 201 7.02 11.64 20.37
CA ASP A 201 5.63 11.16 20.23
C ASP A 201 4.75 12.23 19.52
N ARG A 202 5.12 13.52 19.60
CA ARG A 202 4.37 14.64 18.99
C ARG A 202 5.29 15.56 18.20
N PHE A 203 4.78 16.23 17.17
CA PHE A 203 5.57 17.20 16.41
C PHE A 203 6.02 18.39 17.28
N ASP A 204 5.14 18.85 18.19
CA ASP A 204 5.41 20.01 19.04
C ASP A 204 6.53 19.77 20.08
N ASP A 205 6.95 18.52 20.29
CA ASP A 205 8.04 18.18 21.22
C ASP A 205 9.44 18.31 20.56
N ILE A 206 9.49 18.57 19.25
CA ILE A 206 10.74 18.66 18.50
C ILE A 206 11.45 19.99 18.79
N ASP A 207 12.62 19.89 19.42
CA ASP A 207 13.53 21.02 19.59
C ASP A 207 14.39 21.22 18.32
N PHE A 208 13.87 22.03 17.38
CA PHE A 208 14.52 22.31 16.10
C PHE A 208 15.88 23.03 16.22
N ASP A 209 16.16 23.68 17.35
CA ASP A 209 17.43 24.38 17.55
C ASP A 209 18.57 23.38 17.82
N LYS A 210 18.25 22.21 18.37
CA LYS A 210 19.19 21.09 18.56
C LYS A 210 19.44 20.27 17.30
N LEU A 211 18.59 20.39 16.28
CA LEU A 211 18.76 19.69 15.01
C LEU A 211 19.85 20.35 14.14
N PRO A 212 20.59 19.58 13.32
CA PRO A 212 21.56 20.14 12.37
C PRO A 212 20.89 20.96 11.26
N GLU A 213 21.68 21.61 10.40
CA GLU A 213 21.18 22.47 9.31
C GLU A 213 20.31 21.72 8.28
N SER A 214 20.53 20.41 8.13
CA SER A 214 19.71 19.55 7.29
C SER A 214 19.42 18.22 7.99
N PHE A 215 18.21 17.72 7.83
CA PHE A 215 17.71 16.49 8.44
C PHE A 215 16.50 15.96 7.68
N VAL A 216 16.10 14.72 7.96
CA VAL A 216 14.83 14.15 7.49
C VAL A 216 13.99 13.78 8.70
N LEU A 217 12.75 14.27 8.75
CA LEU A 217 11.74 13.82 9.69
C LEU A 217 10.95 12.66 9.07
N LYS A 218 10.74 11.58 9.82
CA LYS A 218 9.96 10.42 9.37
C LYS A 218 9.03 9.91 10.46
N CYS A 219 7.84 9.47 10.09
CA CYS A 219 7.00 8.63 10.94
C CYS A 219 7.58 7.22 11.00
N THR A 220 7.53 6.59 12.17
CA THR A 220 8.14 5.28 12.41
C THR A 220 7.34 4.11 11.85
N HIS A 221 6.03 4.26 11.70
CA HIS A 221 5.07 3.17 11.47
C HIS A 221 4.53 3.05 10.04
N ASP A 222 4.82 4.00 9.14
CA ASP A 222 4.19 4.07 7.81
C ASP A 222 5.19 4.00 6.64
N SER A 223 4.78 4.34 5.41
CA SER A 223 5.66 4.40 4.24
C SER A 223 5.60 5.75 3.50
N GLY A 224 5.05 6.80 4.13
CA GLY A 224 4.75 8.08 3.48
C GLY A 224 5.00 9.33 4.33
N GLY A 225 4.93 9.23 5.66
CA GLY A 225 5.20 10.32 6.58
C GLY A 225 6.69 10.67 6.58
N MET A 226 7.11 11.51 5.64
CA MET A 226 8.49 11.96 5.50
C MET A 226 8.54 13.43 5.05
N VAL A 227 9.35 14.22 5.73
CA VAL A 227 9.61 15.62 5.37
C VAL A 227 11.11 15.89 5.41
N VAL A 228 11.64 16.49 4.35
CA VAL A 228 13.08 16.77 4.21
C VAL A 228 13.36 18.24 4.50
N CYS A 229 14.26 18.50 5.46
CA CYS A 229 14.85 19.81 5.70
C CYS A 229 16.24 19.87 5.07
N ARG A 230 16.41 20.68 4.03
CA ARG A 230 17.73 20.94 3.40
C ARG A 230 18.44 22.16 3.96
N ASN A 231 17.66 23.10 4.51
CA ASN A 231 18.10 24.36 5.10
C ASN A 231 17.06 24.73 6.18
N LYS A 232 17.49 24.88 7.43
CA LYS A 232 16.59 25.14 8.57
C LYS A 232 15.88 26.48 8.44
N LYS A 233 16.51 27.47 7.80
CA LYS A 233 15.94 28.82 7.65
C LYS A 233 14.77 28.85 6.66
N GLU A 234 14.74 27.91 5.72
CA GLU A 234 13.71 27.79 4.68
C GLU A 234 12.69 26.68 5.00
N PHE A 235 12.84 26.00 6.15
CA PHE A 235 12.01 24.87 6.50
C PHE A 235 10.61 25.30 6.94
N ASP A 236 9.60 24.92 6.17
CA ASP A 236 8.20 25.16 6.48
C ASP A 236 7.70 24.18 7.56
N LYS A 237 7.78 24.62 8.82
CA LYS A 237 7.38 23.83 9.99
C LYS A 237 5.89 23.53 10.02
N GLU A 238 5.04 24.45 9.58
CA GLU A 238 3.58 24.25 9.59
C GLU A 238 3.17 23.20 8.56
N LYS A 239 3.74 23.25 7.36
CA LYS A 239 3.54 22.20 6.36
C LYS A 239 4.06 20.86 6.84
N ALA A 240 5.24 20.84 7.48
CA ALA A 240 5.81 19.62 8.03
C ALA A 240 4.91 19.01 9.12
N LYS A 241 4.38 19.85 10.02
CA LYS A 241 3.44 19.47 11.08
C LYS A 241 2.20 18.82 10.48
N ASN A 242 1.56 19.46 9.51
CA ASN A 242 0.35 18.95 8.86
C ASN A 242 0.57 17.56 8.25
N VAL A 243 1.69 17.35 7.55
CA VAL A 243 2.03 16.03 6.96
C VAL A 243 2.23 14.98 8.05
N LEU A 244 3.09 15.26 9.03
CA LEU A 244 3.48 14.27 10.04
C LEU A 244 2.33 13.93 11.00
N GLU A 245 1.58 14.91 11.48
CA GLU A 245 0.43 14.70 12.38
C GLU A 245 -0.70 13.93 11.67
N THR A 246 -0.92 14.18 10.37
CA THR A 246 -1.85 13.37 9.58
C THR A 246 -1.40 11.91 9.54
N CYS A 247 -0.12 11.65 9.24
CA CYS A 247 0.42 10.30 9.22
C CYS A 247 0.39 9.60 10.59
N LEU A 248 0.66 10.32 11.69
CA LEU A 248 0.58 9.78 13.05
C LEU A 248 -0.82 9.28 13.41
N SER A 249 -1.87 9.89 12.85
CA SER A 249 -3.26 9.49 13.10
C SER A 249 -3.71 8.23 12.35
N ILE A 250 -2.92 7.74 11.39
CA ILE A 250 -3.29 6.64 10.50
C ILE A 250 -2.52 5.37 10.90
N ASN A 251 -3.24 4.26 11.05
CA ASN A 251 -2.64 2.93 11.16
C ASN A 251 -2.65 2.23 9.78
N PRO A 252 -1.50 2.06 9.11
CA PRO A 252 -1.44 1.54 7.74
C PRO A 252 -1.87 0.07 7.64
N PHE A 253 -1.96 -0.67 8.75
CA PHE A 253 -2.53 -2.01 8.77
C PHE A 253 -3.93 -2.06 8.14
N TRP A 254 -4.76 -1.03 8.36
CA TRP A 254 -6.11 -0.99 7.82
C TRP A 254 -6.17 -0.81 6.30
N GLY A 255 -5.08 -0.36 5.65
CA GLY A 255 -4.98 -0.22 4.20
C GLY A 255 -4.54 -1.48 3.46
N ASP A 256 -3.67 -2.28 4.08
CA ASP A 256 -2.98 -3.37 3.36
C ASP A 256 -3.00 -4.72 4.09
N ARG A 257 -3.51 -4.74 5.33
CA ARG A 257 -3.43 -5.89 6.26
C ARG A 257 -2.02 -6.42 6.44
N GLU A 258 -1.03 -5.53 6.32
CA GLU A 258 0.35 -5.87 6.63
C GLU A 258 0.53 -5.92 8.15
N TRP A 259 0.35 -7.12 8.69
CA TRP A 259 0.37 -7.38 10.12
C TRP A 259 1.60 -6.81 10.87
N PRO A 260 2.84 -6.83 10.34
CA PRO A 260 4.00 -6.25 11.01
C PRO A 260 3.79 -4.80 11.46
N TYR A 261 3.06 -4.00 10.69
CA TYR A 261 2.82 -2.59 11.00
C TYR A 261 1.71 -2.34 12.02
N LYS A 262 0.89 -3.36 12.33
CA LYS A 262 -0.34 -3.22 13.13
C LYS A 262 -0.10 -2.57 14.50
N ASP A 263 0.96 -3.01 15.17
CA ASP A 263 1.26 -2.66 16.56
C ASP A 263 2.51 -1.76 16.69
N VAL A 264 2.99 -1.17 15.58
CA VAL A 264 4.10 -0.20 15.64
C VAL A 264 3.59 1.08 16.32
N LYS A 265 4.26 1.52 17.39
CA LYS A 265 3.93 2.79 18.06
C LYS A 265 4.23 3.98 17.13
N PRO A 266 3.22 4.77 16.71
CA PRO A 266 3.44 5.96 15.88
C PRO A 266 4.28 7.00 16.60
N ARG A 267 5.40 7.40 15.97
CA ARG A 267 6.38 8.36 16.50
C ARG A 267 7.03 9.11 15.34
N ILE A 268 7.66 10.25 15.62
CA ILE A 268 8.50 10.99 14.68
C ILE A 268 9.97 10.75 15.03
N ILE A 269 10.79 10.44 14.03
CA ILE A 269 12.24 10.42 14.15
C ILE A 269 12.87 11.51 13.28
N ALA A 270 14.01 12.04 13.72
CA ALA A 270 14.90 12.86 12.90
C ALA A 270 16.19 12.08 12.60
N GLU A 271 16.58 12.00 11.33
CA GLU A 271 17.83 11.34 10.92
C GLU A 271 18.65 12.18 9.96
N LYS A 272 19.92 11.77 9.77
CA LYS A 272 20.86 12.41 8.83
C LYS A 272 20.24 12.51 7.44
N TYR A 273 20.24 13.71 6.89
CA TYR A 273 19.93 13.91 5.48
C TYR A 273 21.08 13.40 4.61
N MET A 274 20.77 12.45 3.74
CA MET A 274 21.71 11.89 2.76
C MET A 274 21.45 12.59 1.43
N ASP A 275 22.36 13.48 1.02
CA ASP A 275 22.20 14.29 -0.19
C ASP A 275 22.34 13.47 -1.49
N SER A 276 22.80 12.22 -1.43
CA SER A 276 22.81 11.28 -2.56
C SER A 276 21.43 10.70 -2.89
N LEU A 277 20.41 10.91 -2.03
CA LEU A 277 19.07 10.34 -2.20
C LEU A 277 18.05 11.35 -2.75
N GLY A 278 16.98 10.83 -3.34
CA GLY A 278 15.85 11.63 -3.83
C GLY A 278 16.16 12.50 -5.05
N LYS A 279 17.18 12.10 -5.83
CA LYS A 279 17.65 12.76 -7.05
C LYS A 279 17.50 11.86 -8.27
N PRO A 280 17.46 12.41 -9.50
CA PRO A 280 17.37 11.60 -10.74
C PRO A 280 18.48 10.56 -10.91
N ASP A 281 19.65 10.79 -10.32
CA ASP A 281 20.81 9.89 -10.35
C ASP A 281 20.95 9.04 -9.08
N SER A 282 20.03 9.17 -8.11
CA SER A 282 20.05 8.34 -6.90
C SER A 282 19.85 6.86 -7.24
N VAL A 283 20.61 6.00 -6.55
CA VAL A 283 20.60 4.55 -6.74
C VAL A 283 20.29 3.87 -5.41
N GLU A 284 19.31 2.97 -5.45
CA GLU A 284 18.95 2.06 -4.35
C GLU A 284 19.09 0.61 -4.81
N TYR A 285 19.41 -0.28 -3.87
CA TYR A 285 19.52 -1.71 -4.10
C TYR A 285 18.45 -2.41 -3.26
N LYS A 286 17.50 -3.07 -3.92
CA LYS A 286 16.44 -3.82 -3.24
C LYS A 286 16.64 -5.31 -3.46
N VAL A 287 17.08 -6.01 -2.42
CA VAL A 287 17.48 -7.41 -2.50
C VAL A 287 16.34 -8.30 -2.05
N THR A 288 15.81 -9.14 -2.94
CA THR A 288 14.74 -10.09 -2.59
C THR A 288 15.37 -11.41 -2.15
N VAL A 289 15.07 -11.80 -0.92
CA VAL A 289 15.52 -13.05 -0.29
C VAL A 289 14.31 -13.96 -0.10
N ILE A 290 14.37 -15.18 -0.62
CA ILE A 290 13.32 -16.19 -0.45
C ILE A 290 13.95 -17.46 0.13
N GLY A 291 13.39 -17.98 1.22
CA GLY A 291 13.91 -19.19 1.89
C GLY A 291 15.40 -19.10 2.25
N GLY A 292 15.87 -17.91 2.63
CA GLY A 292 17.28 -17.64 2.95
C GLY A 292 18.23 -17.51 1.75
N LYS A 293 17.73 -17.55 0.52
CA LYS A 293 18.53 -17.36 -0.70
C LYS A 293 18.21 -16.03 -1.35
N VAL A 294 19.25 -15.30 -1.77
CA VAL A 294 19.09 -14.10 -2.60
C VAL A 294 18.64 -14.55 -3.99
N GLU A 295 17.42 -14.20 -4.35
CA GLU A 295 16.82 -14.57 -5.65
C GLU A 295 17.18 -13.56 -6.72
N PHE A 296 17.06 -12.28 -6.40
CA PHE A 296 17.50 -11.19 -7.27
C PHE A 296 17.75 -9.90 -6.48
N VAL A 297 18.59 -9.04 -7.04
CA VAL A 297 18.79 -7.66 -6.61
C VAL A 297 18.15 -6.76 -7.66
N THR A 298 17.33 -5.81 -7.21
CA THR A 298 16.80 -4.74 -8.06
C THR A 298 17.66 -3.51 -7.85
N ILE A 299 18.33 -3.07 -8.91
CA ILE A 299 18.97 -1.75 -8.96
C ILE A 299 17.91 -0.76 -9.38
N CYS A 300 17.55 0.13 -8.48
CA CYS A 300 16.61 1.19 -8.74
C CYS A 300 17.37 2.49 -8.99
N ARG A 301 17.12 3.15 -10.12
CA ARG A 301 17.70 4.48 -10.40
C ARG A 301 16.63 5.51 -10.68
N GLY A 302 16.70 6.64 -10.00
CA GLY A 302 15.78 7.77 -10.16
C GLY A 302 14.93 8.05 -8.92
N ILE A 303 13.99 8.98 -9.07
CA ILE A 303 13.24 9.53 -7.93
C ILE A 303 12.12 8.56 -7.53
N ALA A 304 12.19 8.02 -6.31
CA ALA A 304 11.13 7.20 -5.73
C ALA A 304 9.80 7.97 -5.62
N HIS A 305 8.67 7.28 -5.79
CA HIS A 305 7.31 7.82 -5.59
C HIS A 305 6.95 9.07 -6.44
N ALA A 306 7.72 9.37 -7.49
CA ALA A 306 7.35 10.31 -8.54
C ALA A 306 6.56 9.58 -9.65
N SER A 307 6.56 10.09 -10.88
CA SER A 307 5.98 9.38 -12.02
C SER A 307 6.74 8.08 -12.32
N PHE A 308 6.06 7.10 -12.96
CA PHE A 308 6.70 5.83 -13.34
C PHE A 308 7.87 6.01 -14.32
N ASP A 309 7.92 7.12 -15.06
CA ASP A 309 9.02 7.45 -15.98
C ASP A 309 10.21 8.14 -15.27
N ALA A 310 10.06 8.55 -14.01
CA ALA A 310 11.12 9.19 -13.23
C ALA A 310 12.08 8.18 -12.58
N ARG A 311 11.84 6.87 -12.77
CA ARG A 311 12.61 5.79 -12.15
C ARG A 311 12.63 4.52 -13.01
N THR A 312 13.75 3.83 -12.96
CA THR A 312 13.94 2.52 -13.59
C THR A 312 14.29 1.47 -12.54
N ASN A 313 13.86 0.23 -12.77
CA ASN A 313 14.17 -0.92 -11.92
C ASN A 313 14.79 -2.02 -12.79
N ASP A 314 16.07 -2.30 -12.60
CA ASP A 314 16.79 -3.36 -13.30
C ASP A 314 17.07 -4.53 -12.34
N HIS A 315 16.63 -5.74 -12.72
CA HIS A 315 16.71 -6.92 -11.86
C HIS A 315 17.87 -7.81 -12.29
N TYR A 316 18.68 -8.27 -11.33
CA TYR A 316 19.85 -9.11 -11.56
C TYR A 316 19.86 -10.30 -10.60
N ASP A 317 20.23 -11.48 -11.07
CA ASP A 317 20.51 -12.62 -10.20
C ASP A 317 21.83 -12.42 -9.43
N ILE A 318 22.14 -13.36 -8.54
CA ILE A 318 23.36 -13.36 -7.71
C ILE A 318 24.67 -13.28 -8.52
N ASN A 319 24.66 -13.78 -9.76
CA ASN A 319 25.80 -13.79 -10.66
C ASN A 319 25.85 -12.53 -11.54
N PHE A 320 25.04 -11.52 -11.21
CA PHE A 320 24.91 -10.27 -11.95
C PHE A 320 24.39 -10.45 -13.39
N LYS A 321 23.59 -11.50 -13.62
CA LYS A 321 22.89 -11.70 -14.89
C LYS A 321 21.49 -11.10 -14.80
N ARG A 322 21.10 -10.32 -15.81
CA ARG A 322 19.79 -9.67 -15.86
C ARG A 322 18.67 -10.71 -15.82
N VAL A 323 17.69 -10.49 -14.94
CA VAL A 323 16.44 -11.26 -14.88
C VAL A 323 15.42 -10.57 -15.79
N PRO A 324 14.86 -11.25 -16.79
CA PRO A 324 14.02 -10.63 -17.82
C PRO A 324 12.57 -10.46 -17.36
N PHE A 325 12.34 -9.71 -16.28
CA PHE A 325 11.02 -9.19 -15.92
C PHE A 325 11.07 -7.71 -15.56
N TRP A 326 9.91 -7.07 -15.54
CA TRP A 326 9.70 -5.80 -14.86
C TRP A 326 8.34 -5.77 -14.19
N ALA A 327 8.15 -4.83 -13.27
CA ALA A 327 6.87 -4.59 -12.61
C ALA A 327 6.74 -3.11 -12.26
N PHE A 328 5.70 -2.46 -12.79
CA PHE A 328 5.39 -1.01 -12.66
C PHE A 328 6.46 -0.07 -13.25
N TYR A 329 7.69 -0.11 -12.73
CA TYR A 329 8.84 0.62 -13.27
C TYR A 329 9.51 -0.24 -14.35
N LYS A 330 9.72 0.34 -15.53
CA LYS A 330 10.42 -0.34 -16.62
C LYS A 330 11.91 -0.51 -16.28
N ASN A 331 12.52 -1.51 -16.90
CA ASN A 331 13.97 -1.63 -16.86
C ASN A 331 14.62 -0.50 -17.66
N SER A 332 15.86 -0.13 -17.34
CA SER A 332 16.60 0.86 -18.10
C SER A 332 17.21 0.27 -19.37
N ASP A 333 17.61 1.13 -20.30
CA ASP A 333 18.46 0.75 -21.44
C ASP A 333 19.96 0.73 -21.07
N ILE A 334 20.28 0.96 -19.80
CA ILE A 334 21.65 1.06 -19.32
C ILE A 334 22.20 -0.34 -19.08
N LYS A 335 23.41 -0.57 -19.59
CA LYS A 335 24.21 -1.72 -19.20
C LYS A 335 24.93 -1.40 -17.90
N TRP A 336 24.40 -1.93 -16.79
CA TRP A 336 25.04 -1.77 -15.49
C TRP A 336 26.34 -2.57 -15.41
N GLU A 337 27.31 -2.00 -14.70
CA GLU A 337 28.46 -2.73 -14.18
C GLU A 337 28.13 -3.23 -12.77
N ARG A 338 28.76 -4.35 -12.38
CA ARG A 338 28.57 -4.90 -11.03
C ARG A 338 29.08 -3.89 -10.00
N PRO A 339 28.24 -3.42 -9.06
CA PRO A 339 28.68 -2.47 -8.05
C PRO A 339 29.79 -3.03 -7.16
N ASP A 340 30.75 -2.18 -6.76
CA ASP A 340 31.86 -2.58 -5.89
C ASP A 340 31.40 -3.19 -4.55
N LYS A 341 30.25 -2.72 -4.04
CA LYS A 341 29.65 -3.18 -2.78
C LYS A 341 28.65 -4.33 -2.96
N TRP A 342 28.60 -4.96 -4.13
CA TRP A 342 27.63 -6.03 -4.43
C TRP A 342 27.65 -7.18 -3.43
N ASP A 343 28.85 -7.70 -3.12
CA ASP A 343 28.98 -8.86 -2.22
C ASP A 343 28.57 -8.53 -0.79
N GLU A 344 28.90 -7.31 -0.34
CA GLU A 344 28.51 -6.79 0.97
C GLU A 344 26.98 -6.65 1.07
N ILE A 345 26.33 -6.05 0.06
CA ILE A 345 24.87 -5.90 -0.02
C ILE A 345 24.18 -7.28 0.01
N VAL A 346 24.69 -8.23 -0.79
CA VAL A 346 24.17 -9.60 -0.85
C VAL A 346 24.28 -10.30 0.50
N GLU A 347 25.42 -10.18 1.17
CA GLU A 347 25.66 -10.87 2.43
C GLU A 347 24.81 -10.29 3.57
N TYR A 348 24.76 -8.96 3.69
CA TYR A 348 23.89 -8.30 4.67
C TYR A 348 22.41 -8.63 4.47
N SER A 349 21.97 -8.77 3.22
CA SER A 349 20.60 -9.18 2.92
C SER A 349 20.27 -10.57 3.49
N LYS A 350 21.19 -11.54 3.35
CA LYS A 350 21.00 -12.89 3.91
C LYS A 350 20.95 -12.86 5.44
N ILE A 351 21.84 -12.08 6.08
CA ILE A 351 21.91 -11.95 7.54
C ILE A 351 20.60 -11.33 8.09
N LEU A 352 20.12 -10.27 7.43
CA LEU A 352 18.93 -9.54 7.87
C LEU A 352 17.63 -10.32 7.62
N ALA A 353 17.55 -11.07 6.52
CA ALA A 353 16.39 -11.89 6.16
C ALA A 353 16.46 -13.34 6.69
N ALA A 354 17.45 -13.68 7.51
CA ALA A 354 17.63 -15.02 8.04
C ALA A 354 16.39 -15.50 8.82
N GLY A 355 15.86 -16.67 8.46
CA GLY A 355 14.69 -17.29 9.09
C GLY A 355 13.33 -16.75 8.62
N LEU A 356 13.31 -15.83 7.65
CA LEU A 356 12.07 -15.34 7.03
C LEU A 356 11.69 -16.22 5.83
N PRO A 357 10.39 -16.50 5.60
CA PRO A 357 9.95 -17.19 4.37
C PRO A 357 10.33 -16.40 3.12
N GLN A 358 10.14 -15.08 3.16
CA GLN A 358 10.65 -14.15 2.18
C GLN A 358 10.78 -12.75 2.79
N ALA A 359 11.72 -11.94 2.30
CA ALA A 359 11.77 -10.51 2.56
C ALA A 359 12.57 -9.79 1.48
N ARG A 360 12.25 -8.52 1.26
CA ARG A 360 13.08 -7.60 0.50
C ARG A 360 13.87 -6.72 1.47
N VAL A 361 15.18 -6.62 1.28
CA VAL A 361 16.05 -5.76 2.09
C VAL A 361 16.62 -4.67 1.20
N ASP A 362 16.39 -3.42 1.60
CA ASP A 362 16.75 -2.25 0.81
C ASP A 362 18.02 -1.60 1.35
N PHE A 363 18.88 -1.15 0.44
CA PHE A 363 20.12 -0.46 0.74
C PHE A 363 20.33 0.73 -0.20
N TYR A 364 21.17 1.65 0.22
CA TYR A 364 21.72 2.71 -0.62
C TYR A 364 23.18 2.98 -0.24
N LEU A 365 23.91 3.62 -1.16
CA LEU A 365 25.31 4.00 -0.93
C LEU A 365 25.41 5.50 -0.63
N HIS A 366 26.19 5.84 0.39
CA HIS A 366 26.53 7.22 0.71
C HIS A 366 27.95 7.24 1.30
N ASP A 367 28.82 8.08 0.75
CA ASP A 367 30.24 8.17 1.14
C ASP A 367 30.99 6.82 1.19
N GLY A 368 30.70 5.92 0.24
CA GLY A 368 31.32 4.59 0.15
C GLY A 368 30.81 3.55 1.16
N ILE A 369 29.83 3.92 2.00
CA ILE A 369 29.21 3.04 3.00
C ILE A 369 27.87 2.52 2.48
N VAL A 370 27.61 1.24 2.73
CA VAL A 370 26.31 0.59 2.50
C VAL A 370 25.38 0.94 3.66
N TYR A 371 24.33 1.72 3.42
CA TYR A 371 23.33 2.01 4.44
C TYR A 371 22.09 1.15 4.25
N PHE A 372 21.59 0.60 5.34
CA PHE A 372 20.29 -0.02 5.43
C PHE A 372 19.17 1.01 5.21
N GLY A 373 18.23 0.67 4.34
CA GLY A 373 17.00 1.40 4.09
C GLY A 373 15.82 0.84 4.86
N GLU A 374 15.35 -0.35 4.49
CA GLU A 374 14.18 -1.01 5.09
C GLU A 374 14.19 -2.54 4.89
N ILE A 375 13.39 -3.24 5.70
CA ILE A 375 12.96 -4.62 5.42
C ILE A 375 11.48 -4.56 5.03
N THR A 376 11.15 -5.07 3.84
CA THR A 376 9.76 -5.16 3.35
C THR A 376 9.32 -6.62 3.29
N PHE A 377 8.27 -6.95 4.04
CA PHE A 377 7.69 -8.29 4.09
C PHE A 377 6.73 -8.60 2.95
N TYR A 378 6.07 -7.59 2.39
CA TYR A 378 5.06 -7.78 1.36
C TYR A 378 5.26 -6.73 0.27
N THR A 379 6.19 -6.98 -0.64
CA THR A 379 6.47 -6.02 -1.72
C THR A 379 5.20 -5.75 -2.53
N TRP A 380 4.89 -4.45 -2.74
CA TRP A 380 3.63 -3.98 -3.32
C TRP A 380 2.37 -4.51 -2.63
N SER A 381 2.45 -4.81 -1.33
CA SER A 381 1.36 -5.37 -0.54
C SER A 381 0.83 -6.70 -1.15
N GLY A 382 1.72 -7.48 -1.76
CA GLY A 382 1.37 -8.77 -2.36
C GLY A 382 0.51 -8.66 -3.62
N CYS A 383 0.61 -7.55 -4.37
CA CYS A 383 -0.13 -7.33 -5.61
C CYS A 383 0.78 -6.80 -6.73
N ILE A 384 1.79 -7.59 -7.11
CA ILE A 384 2.77 -7.26 -8.13
C ILE A 384 2.28 -7.73 -9.51
N LYS A 385 2.15 -6.82 -10.47
CA LYS A 385 1.89 -7.17 -11.88
C LYS A 385 3.20 -7.38 -12.63
N PHE A 386 3.69 -8.62 -12.62
CA PHE A 386 4.91 -9.00 -13.35
C PHE A 386 4.68 -9.02 -14.85
N VAL A 387 5.70 -8.63 -15.61
CA VAL A 387 5.77 -8.80 -17.06
C VAL A 387 7.09 -9.47 -17.42
N PRO A 388 7.10 -10.72 -17.90
CA PRO A 388 5.93 -11.57 -18.17
C PRO A 388 5.27 -12.11 -16.88
N GLU A 389 3.98 -12.43 -16.94
CA GLU A 389 3.15 -12.84 -15.79
C GLU A 389 3.65 -14.13 -15.11
N GLU A 390 4.33 -15.01 -15.85
CA GLU A 390 4.88 -16.27 -15.35
C GLU A 390 5.84 -16.10 -14.16
N TYR A 391 6.44 -14.92 -13.98
CA TYR A 391 7.29 -14.63 -12.82
C TYR A 391 6.55 -14.67 -11.50
N ASP A 392 5.24 -14.40 -11.49
CA ASP A 392 4.42 -14.55 -10.28
C ASP A 392 4.43 -16.03 -9.84
N ARG A 393 4.37 -16.96 -10.80
CA ARG A 393 4.47 -18.39 -10.51
C ARG A 393 5.90 -18.84 -10.18
N ILE A 394 6.89 -18.42 -10.96
CA ILE A 394 8.30 -18.80 -10.79
C ILE A 394 8.80 -18.42 -9.38
N LEU A 395 8.49 -17.21 -8.91
CA LEU A 395 8.86 -16.78 -7.57
C LEU A 395 7.97 -17.44 -6.51
N GLY A 396 6.69 -17.64 -6.80
CA GLY A 396 5.75 -18.34 -5.94
C GLY A 396 6.23 -19.75 -5.58
N ASP A 397 6.70 -20.54 -6.54
CA ASP A 397 7.20 -21.90 -6.31
C ASP A 397 8.42 -21.96 -5.37
N LYS A 398 9.13 -20.83 -5.16
CA LYS A 398 10.28 -20.74 -4.24
C LYS A 398 9.90 -20.38 -2.82
N VAL A 399 8.74 -19.75 -2.61
CA VAL A 399 8.24 -19.41 -1.26
C VAL A 399 7.59 -20.65 -0.65
N VAL A 400 8.13 -21.10 0.48
CA VAL A 400 7.56 -22.18 1.28
C VAL A 400 6.76 -21.57 2.42
N ILE A 401 5.48 -21.96 2.54
CA ILE A 401 4.53 -21.48 3.56
C ILE A 401 4.05 -22.62 4.44
#